data_AF-A0A1L9RTW7-F1
#
_entry.id   AF-A0A1L9RTW7-F1
#
_cell.length_a   1.000
_cell.length_b   1.000
_cell.length_c   1.000
_cell.angle_alpha   90.00
_cell.angle_beta   90.00
_cell.angle_gamma   90.00
#
_symmetry.space_group_name_H-M   'P 1'
#
loop_
_entity.id
_entity.type
_entity.pdbx_description
1 polymer ?
#
loop_
_entity_poly.entity_id
_entity_poly.type
_entity_poly.pdbx_seq_one_letter_code
_entity_poly.pdbx_strand_id
1 'polypeptide(L)'
;MKLLYLLSGALLSMTGMSYPFLSADNFSPVPLPPPENWLAGPRLFPQNVIAGFHADYDKYNAKSWSEYVEKKCKEFHACTSTHSFSAINSGTPKDRYWFGYVFRGGPTTPDDYQRSWDPQSAVKDSIALTINEEDDGNNIMRLQTELK
;
A
#
# COMPACT_ATOMS: atom_id res chain seq x y z
N MET A 1 -67.68 1.78 -0.72
CA MET A 1 -66.33 2.15 -0.24
C MET A 1 -65.91 1.20 0.87
N LYS A 2 -64.86 0.39 0.64
CA LYS A 2 -63.79 0.09 1.61
C LYS A 2 -62.74 -0.77 0.91
N LEU A 3 -61.54 -0.20 0.84
CA LEU A 3 -60.34 -0.64 0.12
C LEU A 3 -59.72 -1.86 0.82
N LEU A 4 -59.37 -2.89 0.04
CA LEU A 4 -58.43 -3.93 0.47
C LEU A 4 -57.01 -3.36 0.39
N TYR A 5 -56.28 -3.41 1.52
CA TYR A 5 -54.86 -3.09 1.58
C TYR A 5 -54.05 -4.37 1.32
N LEU A 6 -53.38 -4.43 0.18
CA LEU A 6 -52.33 -5.41 -0.10
C LEU A 6 -51.00 -4.86 0.45
N LEU A 7 -50.44 -5.53 1.44
CA LEU A 7 -49.09 -5.29 1.93
C LEU A 7 -48.09 -5.95 0.98
N SER A 8 -47.50 -5.17 0.08
CA SER A 8 -46.35 -5.60 -0.72
C SER A 8 -45.10 -5.64 0.17
N GLY A 9 -44.69 -6.84 0.57
CA GLY A 9 -43.40 -7.06 1.22
C GLY A 9 -42.26 -6.95 0.21
N ALA A 10 -41.50 -5.87 0.27
CA ALA A 10 -40.27 -5.71 -0.50
C ALA A 10 -39.13 -6.51 0.16
N LEU A 11 -38.74 -7.62 -0.46
CA LEU A 11 -37.53 -8.36 -0.12
C LEU A 11 -36.31 -7.58 -0.62
N LEU A 12 -35.57 -6.96 0.29
CA LEU A 12 -34.23 -6.41 0.02
C LEU A 12 -33.23 -7.57 -0.04
N SER A 13 -32.93 -8.02 -1.25
CA SER A 13 -31.81 -8.94 -1.49
C SER A 13 -30.50 -8.20 -1.23
N MET A 14 -29.90 -8.42 -0.06
CA MET A 14 -28.53 -8.00 0.21
C MET A 14 -27.57 -8.79 -0.68
N THR A 15 -27.19 -8.22 -1.82
CA THR A 15 -26.00 -8.67 -2.54
C THR A 15 -24.79 -8.28 -1.72
N GLY A 16 -24.24 -9.24 -0.97
CA GLY A 16 -22.91 -9.09 -0.38
C GLY A 16 -21.92 -8.95 -1.52
N MET A 17 -21.35 -7.76 -1.71
CA MET A 17 -20.16 -7.59 -2.54
C MET A 17 -19.03 -8.33 -1.81
N SER A 18 -18.72 -9.54 -2.27
CA SER A 18 -17.47 -10.20 -1.95
C SER A 18 -16.36 -9.37 -2.59
N TYR A 19 -15.79 -8.43 -1.83
CA TYR A 19 -14.53 -7.83 -2.24
C TYR A 19 -13.49 -8.95 -2.28
N PRO A 20 -12.72 -9.08 -3.37
CA PRO A 20 -11.58 -9.99 -3.37
C PRO A 20 -10.72 -9.60 -2.16
N PHE A 21 -10.50 -10.56 -1.28
CA PHE A 21 -9.52 -10.43 -0.23
C PHE A 21 -8.16 -10.35 -0.91
N LEU A 22 -7.60 -9.14 -1.01
CA LEU A 22 -6.19 -8.95 -1.35
C LEU A 22 -5.38 -9.77 -0.35
N SER A 23 -4.86 -10.91 -0.80
CA SER A 23 -4.04 -11.77 0.05
C SER A 23 -2.79 -11.00 0.43
N ALA A 24 -2.61 -10.78 1.73
CA ALA A 24 -1.51 -10.03 2.34
C ALA A 24 -0.11 -10.66 2.12
N ASP A 25 0.00 -11.74 1.33
CA ASP A 25 1.27 -12.40 0.97
C ASP A 25 1.87 -11.93 -0.37
N ASN A 26 1.25 -10.97 -1.06
CA ASN A 26 1.60 -10.60 -2.44
C ASN A 26 2.37 -9.27 -2.57
N PHE A 27 3.26 -8.93 -1.65
CA PHE A 27 4.11 -7.73 -1.82
C PHE A 27 5.36 -8.03 -2.65
N SER A 28 5.63 -7.20 -3.65
CA SER A 28 6.87 -7.24 -4.44
C SER A 28 7.57 -5.87 -4.43
N PRO A 29 8.90 -5.84 -4.56
CA PRO A 29 9.63 -4.58 -4.66
C PRO A 29 9.26 -3.79 -5.92
N VAL A 30 9.02 -2.50 -5.76
CA VAL A 30 8.95 -1.57 -6.90
C VAL A 30 10.37 -1.42 -7.47
N PRO A 31 10.59 -1.54 -8.80
CA PRO A 31 11.91 -1.49 -9.42
C PRO A 31 12.45 -0.06 -9.50
N LEU A 32 12.79 0.49 -8.34
CA LEU A 32 13.34 1.82 -8.15
C LEU A 32 14.85 1.81 -8.43
N PRO A 33 15.36 2.46 -9.49
CA PRO A 33 16.79 2.42 -9.77
C PRO A 33 17.60 3.17 -8.70
N PRO A 34 18.92 2.92 -8.58
CA PRO A 34 19.82 3.72 -7.75
C PRO A 34 19.94 5.18 -8.21
N PRO A 35 20.36 6.12 -7.33
CA PRO A 35 20.63 5.93 -5.89
C PRO A 35 19.34 5.64 -5.10
N GLU A 36 19.42 5.22 -3.85
CA GLU A 36 18.23 4.83 -3.06
C GLU A 36 17.62 6.04 -2.32
N ASN A 37 17.47 7.17 -3.00
CA ASN A 37 16.96 8.44 -2.44
C ASN A 37 15.53 8.75 -2.90
N TRP A 38 14.65 7.76 -2.91
CA TRP A 38 13.25 7.93 -3.32
C TRP A 38 12.38 8.43 -2.16
N LEU A 39 11.36 9.20 -2.50
CA LEU A 39 10.26 9.63 -1.64
C LEU A 39 8.93 9.32 -2.33
N ALA A 40 7.89 9.11 -1.53
CA ALA A 40 6.53 8.98 -2.04
C ALA A 40 6.09 10.27 -2.75
N GLY A 41 5.60 10.15 -3.97
CA GLY A 41 5.13 11.28 -4.78
C GLY A 41 3.71 11.72 -4.43
N PRO A 42 3.15 12.71 -5.16
CA PRO A 42 1.88 13.36 -4.83
C PRO A 42 0.65 12.43 -4.87
N ARG A 43 0.71 11.34 -5.64
CA ARG A 43 -0.35 10.31 -5.63
C ARG A 43 -0.47 9.66 -4.26
N LEU A 44 0.66 9.44 -3.59
CA LEU A 44 0.72 8.72 -2.32
C LEU A 44 0.65 9.66 -1.12
N PHE A 45 1.45 10.74 -1.14
CA PHE A 45 1.59 11.64 0.00
C PHE A 45 1.02 13.05 -0.29
N PRO A 46 0.24 13.64 0.64
CA PRO A 46 -0.18 13.09 1.94
C PRO A 46 -1.49 12.26 1.89
N GLN A 47 -2.21 12.28 0.77
CA GLN A 47 -3.64 11.89 0.73
C GLN A 47 -3.91 10.39 0.98
N ASN A 48 -2.98 9.53 0.58
CA ASN A 48 -3.14 8.08 0.64
C ASN A 48 -2.34 7.42 1.76
N VAL A 49 -1.73 8.21 2.65
CA VAL A 49 -1.11 7.69 3.88
C VAL A 49 -2.20 7.13 4.80
N ILE A 50 -2.03 5.87 5.21
CA ILE A 50 -2.85 5.26 6.26
C ILE A 50 -2.19 5.50 7.63
N ALA A 51 -0.88 5.23 7.71
CA ALA A 51 -0.09 5.43 8.92
C ALA A 51 1.39 5.68 8.60
N GLY A 52 2.09 6.32 9.54
CA GLY A 52 3.53 6.55 9.50
C GLY A 52 4.21 5.99 10.74
N PHE A 53 5.42 5.49 10.56
CA PHE A 53 6.27 4.88 11.59
C PHE A 53 7.67 5.48 11.52
N HIS A 54 8.35 5.49 12.65
CA HIS A 54 9.76 5.83 12.71
C HIS A 54 10.48 4.99 13.76
N ALA A 55 11.80 4.88 13.63
CA ALA A 55 12.65 4.20 14.59
C ALA A 55 14.08 4.77 14.56
N ASP A 56 14.79 4.59 15.68
CA ASP A 56 16.20 4.94 15.78
C ASP A 56 17.01 4.18 14.72
N TYR A 57 17.96 4.88 14.10
CA TYR A 57 18.70 4.35 12.95
C TYR A 57 19.56 3.11 13.30
N ASP A 58 20.01 2.98 14.54
CA ASP A 58 20.85 1.85 15.01
C ASP A 58 20.07 0.54 15.23
N LYS A 59 18.73 0.56 15.26
CA LYS A 59 17.90 -0.61 15.54
C LYS A 59 17.54 -1.43 14.30
N TYR A 60 17.69 -0.86 13.11
CA TYR A 60 17.31 -1.50 11.86
C TYR A 60 18.34 -1.23 10.76
N ASN A 61 18.32 -2.06 9.74
CA ASN A 61 18.83 -1.76 8.41
C ASN A 61 17.66 -1.64 7.40
N ALA A 62 17.96 -1.22 6.17
CA ALA A 62 16.97 -1.00 5.11
C ALA A 62 15.99 -2.16 4.95
N LYS A 63 16.51 -3.40 4.86
CA LYS A 63 15.71 -4.61 4.70
C LYS A 63 14.80 -4.87 5.90
N SER A 64 15.38 -4.91 7.11
CA SER A 64 14.62 -5.20 8.33
C SER A 64 13.57 -4.12 8.64
N TRP A 65 13.84 -2.86 8.27
CA TRP A 65 12.88 -1.78 8.41
C TRP A 65 11.73 -1.93 7.40
N SER A 66 12.05 -2.22 6.13
CA SER A 66 11.02 -2.51 5.11
C SER A 66 10.11 -3.68 5.51
N GLU A 67 10.67 -4.76 6.04
CA GLU A 67 9.91 -5.91 6.53
C GLU A 67 8.99 -5.54 7.71
N TYR A 68 9.47 -4.68 8.62
CA TYR A 68 8.65 -4.15 9.70
C TYR A 68 7.46 -3.34 9.17
N VAL A 69 7.69 -2.43 8.22
CA VAL A 69 6.64 -1.59 7.65
C VAL A 69 5.66 -2.43 6.82
N GLU A 70 6.12 -3.43 6.08
CA GLU A 70 5.27 -4.42 5.42
C GLU A 70 4.39 -5.15 6.42
N LYS A 71 4.97 -5.67 7.51
CA LYS A 71 4.18 -6.31 8.57
C LYS A 71 3.10 -5.37 9.12
N LYS A 72 3.41 -4.09 9.30
CA LYS A 72 2.42 -3.06 9.68
C LYS A 72 1.36 -2.83 8.63
N CYS A 73 1.71 -2.82 7.35
CA CYS A 73 0.77 -2.72 6.24
C CYS A 73 -0.28 -3.84 6.30
N LYS A 74 0.15 -5.09 6.57
CA LYS A 74 -0.75 -6.25 6.69
C LYS A 74 -1.75 -6.17 7.85
N GLU A 75 -1.53 -5.28 8.83
CA GLU A 75 -2.50 -4.99 9.89
C GLU A 75 -3.68 -4.11 9.39
N PHE A 76 -3.58 -3.50 8.20
CA PHE A 76 -4.61 -2.66 7.60
C PHE A 76 -5.16 -3.28 6.32
N HIS A 77 -6.46 -3.61 6.31
CA HIS A 77 -7.14 -4.17 5.12
C HIS A 77 -7.03 -3.26 3.87
N ALA A 78 -6.92 -1.95 4.05
CA ALA A 78 -6.82 -1.01 2.93
C ALA A 78 -5.39 -0.82 2.39
N CYS A 79 -4.38 -1.44 3.01
CA CYS A 79 -3.00 -1.22 2.62
C CYS A 79 -2.63 -2.00 1.37
N THR A 80 -2.07 -1.28 0.39
CA THR A 80 -1.69 -1.82 -0.93
C THR A 80 -0.24 -1.55 -1.28
N SER A 81 0.45 -0.64 -0.59
CA SER A 81 1.87 -0.37 -0.80
C SER A 81 2.53 0.19 0.46
N THR A 82 3.86 0.09 0.51
CA THR A 82 4.69 0.64 1.57
C THR A 82 5.88 1.38 1.00
N HIS A 83 6.40 2.34 1.76
CA HIS A 83 7.65 3.01 1.45
C HIS A 83 8.45 3.23 2.73
N SER A 84 9.70 2.79 2.71
CA SER A 84 10.62 2.77 3.84
C SER A 84 11.93 3.41 3.42
N PHE A 85 12.51 4.29 4.24
CA PHE A 85 13.78 4.96 3.93
C PHE A 85 14.44 5.47 5.22
N SER A 86 15.72 5.85 5.15
CA SER A 86 16.37 6.62 6.21
C SER A 86 16.57 8.07 5.77
N ALA A 87 16.41 9.01 6.71
CA ALA A 87 16.62 10.44 6.47
C ALA A 87 17.07 11.14 7.76
N ILE A 88 17.63 12.33 7.62
CA ILE A 88 17.84 13.26 8.73
C ILE A 88 16.49 13.89 9.09
N ASN A 89 16.09 13.81 10.35
CA ASN A 89 14.82 14.35 10.83
C ASN A 89 14.80 15.90 10.74
N SER A 90 13.60 16.48 10.75
CA SER A 90 13.40 17.93 10.82
C SER A 90 13.49 18.50 12.24
N GLY A 91 13.62 17.64 13.26
CA GLY A 91 13.68 18.01 14.67
C GLY A 91 15.05 18.48 15.14
N THR A 92 15.17 18.72 16.46
CA THR A 92 16.44 19.01 17.14
C THR A 92 16.63 18.02 18.29
N PRO A 93 17.76 17.29 18.38
CA PRO A 93 18.87 17.27 17.43
C PRO A 93 18.51 16.73 16.04
N LYS A 94 19.29 17.13 15.03
CA LYS A 94 19.21 16.61 13.66
C LYS A 94 19.97 15.29 13.59
N ASP A 95 19.25 14.19 13.70
CA ASP A 95 19.79 12.83 13.65
C ASP A 95 19.14 12.02 12.54
N ARG A 96 19.81 10.93 12.15
CA ARG A 96 19.26 9.99 11.18
C ARG A 96 18.27 9.05 11.86
N TYR A 97 17.12 8.86 11.22
CA TYR A 97 16.09 7.91 11.64
C TYR A 97 15.62 7.08 10.45
N TRP A 98 14.99 5.96 10.75
CA TRP A 98 14.15 5.22 9.83
C TRP A 98 12.76 5.85 9.78
N PHE A 99 12.20 5.95 8.57
CA PHE A 99 10.83 6.40 8.32
C PHE A 99 10.12 5.37 7.45
N GLY A 100 8.87 5.08 7.78
CA GLY A 100 8.07 4.06 7.11
C GLY A 100 6.65 4.56 6.95
N TYR A 101 6.08 4.39 5.77
CA TYR A 101 4.70 4.75 5.47
C TYR A 101 3.98 3.59 4.82
N VAL A 102 2.71 3.44 5.18
CA VAL A 102 1.80 2.48 4.59
C VAL A 102 0.70 3.23 3.86
N PHE A 103 0.38 2.79 2.65
CA PHE A 103 -0.52 3.52 1.74
C PHE A 103 -1.65 2.63 1.24
N ARG A 104 -2.78 3.28 0.94
CA ARG A 104 -3.86 2.75 0.11
C ARG A 104 -3.74 3.27 -1.32
N GLY A 105 -4.63 2.84 -2.21
CA GLY A 105 -4.75 3.40 -3.55
C GLY A 105 -4.24 2.50 -4.68
N GLY A 106 -4.15 1.19 -4.40
CA GLY A 106 -3.79 0.16 -5.38
C GLY A 106 -2.28 -0.07 -5.51
N PRO A 107 -1.88 -0.87 -6.51
CA PRO A 107 -0.48 -1.11 -6.83
C PRO A 107 0.25 0.18 -7.22
N THR A 108 1.56 0.22 -6.97
CA THR A 108 2.43 1.36 -7.30
C THR A 108 3.55 0.98 -8.24
N THR A 109 3.96 1.93 -9.07
CA THR A 109 5.08 1.84 -10.02
C THR A 109 6.14 2.89 -9.69
N PRO A 110 7.31 2.90 -10.36
CA PRO A 110 8.30 3.95 -10.16
C PRO A 110 7.79 5.39 -10.34
N ASP A 111 6.76 5.60 -11.16
CA ASP A 111 6.18 6.92 -11.44
C ASP A 111 5.43 7.52 -10.22
N ASP A 112 5.11 6.69 -9.22
CA ASP A 112 4.50 7.12 -7.97
C ASP A 112 5.51 7.66 -6.95
N TYR A 113 6.80 7.62 -7.28
CA TYR A 113 7.90 8.04 -6.43
C TYR A 113 8.73 9.13 -7.11
N GLN A 114 9.39 9.94 -6.29
CA GLN A 114 10.24 11.03 -6.75
C GLN A 114 11.59 11.02 -6.04
N ARG A 115 12.61 11.52 -6.72
CA ARG A 115 13.95 11.71 -6.14
C ARG A 115 13.95 12.82 -5.09
N SER A 116 14.70 12.61 -4.01
CA SER A 116 15.10 13.67 -3.08
C SER A 116 16.60 13.96 -3.21
N TRP A 117 16.93 15.14 -3.71
CA TRP A 117 18.32 15.63 -3.81
C TRP A 117 18.69 16.62 -2.71
N ASP A 118 17.79 16.86 -1.76
CA ASP A 118 18.03 17.80 -0.68
C ASP A 118 19.07 17.24 0.31
N PRO A 119 20.24 17.89 0.45
CA PRO A 119 21.29 17.43 1.36
C PRO A 119 20.90 17.58 2.84
N GLN A 120 19.89 18.39 3.18
CA GLN A 120 19.44 18.55 4.57
C GLN A 120 18.66 17.34 5.06
N SER A 121 17.78 16.77 4.23
CA SER A 121 17.09 15.52 4.53
C SER A 121 17.95 14.29 4.27
N ALA A 122 18.87 14.35 3.30
CA ALA A 122 19.83 13.28 2.97
C ALA A 122 19.18 11.89 2.96
N VAL A 123 18.09 11.77 2.22
CA VAL A 123 17.31 10.54 2.04
C VAL A 123 18.17 9.47 1.38
N LYS A 124 18.14 8.26 1.93
CA LYS A 124 18.82 7.09 1.38
C LYS A 124 18.11 5.80 1.84
N ASP A 125 18.60 4.64 1.39
CA ASP A 125 18.13 3.31 1.79
C ASP A 125 16.63 3.08 1.49
N SER A 126 16.09 3.78 0.48
CA SER A 126 14.67 3.71 0.12
C SER A 126 14.28 2.35 -0.47
N ILE A 127 13.27 1.72 0.10
CA ILE A 127 12.62 0.51 -0.41
C ILE A 127 11.11 0.77 -0.48
N ALA A 128 10.53 0.51 -1.65
CA ALA A 128 9.09 0.53 -1.86
C ALA A 128 8.60 -0.88 -2.18
N LEU A 129 7.52 -1.29 -1.52
CA LEU A 129 6.83 -2.55 -1.81
C LEU A 129 5.41 -2.25 -2.26
N THR A 130 4.89 -3.06 -3.18
CA THR A 130 3.53 -2.96 -3.69
C THR A 130 2.89 -4.32 -3.76
N ILE A 131 1.56 -4.39 -3.61
CA ILE A 131 0.81 -5.58 -4.01
C ILE A 131 1.07 -5.89 -5.49
N ASN A 132 1.07 -7.18 -5.84
CA ASN A 132 1.01 -7.62 -7.23
C ASN A 132 -0.38 -7.29 -7.81
N GLU A 133 -0.43 -6.87 -9.07
CA GLU A 133 -1.70 -6.79 -9.80
C GLU A 133 -2.30 -8.20 -9.88
N GLU A 134 -3.54 -8.36 -9.41
CA GLU A 134 -4.29 -9.60 -9.62
C GLU A 134 -4.58 -9.72 -11.12
N ASP A 135 -4.05 -10.76 -11.77
CA ASP A 135 -4.34 -11.10 -13.16
C ASP A 135 -5.76 -11.66 -13.27
N ASP A 136 -6.75 -10.76 -13.15
CA ASP A 136 -8.19 -11.05 -13.24
C ASP A 136 -8.61 -11.60 -14.62
N GLY A 137 -7.69 -11.68 -15.60
CA GLY A 137 -7.95 -12.14 -16.96
C GLY A 137 -7.89 -13.67 -17.17
N ASN A 138 -7.20 -14.41 -16.30
CA ASN A 138 -6.88 -15.82 -16.59
C ASN A 138 -7.83 -16.85 -15.98
N ASN A 139 -8.75 -16.46 -15.09
CA ASN A 139 -9.68 -17.41 -14.46
C ASN A 139 -10.92 -17.70 -15.35
N ILE A 140 -11.29 -16.79 -16.26
CA ILE A 140 -12.42 -16.99 -17.18
C ILE A 140 -12.03 -17.90 -18.36
N MET A 141 -10.79 -17.83 -18.85
CA MET A 141 -10.34 -18.72 -19.94
C MET A 141 -10.12 -20.17 -19.48
N ARG A 142 -9.80 -20.39 -18.21
CA ARG A 142 -9.57 -21.75 -17.69
C ARG A 142 -10.90 -22.51 -17.52
N LEU A 143 -11.96 -21.83 -17.08
CA LEU A 143 -13.31 -22.41 -16.96
C LEU A 143 -13.96 -22.74 -18.31
N GLN A 144 -13.62 -22.01 -19.38
CA GLN A 144 -14.13 -22.32 -20.72
C GLN A 144 -13.42 -23.50 -21.40
N THR A 145 -12.22 -23.88 -20.93
CA THR A 145 -11.45 -25.00 -21.50
C THR A 145 -11.79 -26.33 -20.85
N GLU A 146 -12.36 -26.34 -19.63
CA GLU A 146 -12.80 -27.56 -18.93
C GLU A 146 -14.28 -27.93 -19.20
N LEU A 147 -14.99 -27.15 -20.02
CA LEU A 147 -16.38 -27.41 -20.42
C LEU A 147 -16.52 -27.84 -21.90
N LYS A 148 -15.48 -28.45 -22.47
CA LYS A 148 -15.54 -29.10 -23.79
C LYS A 148 -15.24 -30.59 -23.71
#